data_AF-A0A7S2UXY7-F1
#
_entry.id   AF-A0A7S2UXY7-F1
#
_cell.length_a   1.000
_cell.length_b   1.000
_cell.length_c   1.000
_cell.angle_alpha   90.00
_cell.angle_beta   90.00
_cell.angle_gamma   90.00
#
_symmetry.space_group_name_H-M   'P 1'
#
loop_
_entity.id
_entity.type
_entity.pdbx_description
1 polymer ?
#
loop_
_entity_poly.entity_id
_entity_poly.type
_entity_poly.pdbx_seq_one_letter_code
_entity_poly.pdbx_strand_id
1 'polypeptide(L)'
;NWYSHVVSRLEGGMQRGQNLPLAACCAEYLGLVPVGMDHAFWPCRFEIIQLEKRTVLLDGAHNEDAIKTLFNEIVARYPHRRIWCLFGCCTDKNPEAMLKVVCSYAKRLVLVKAPHPKAADVASLVSVLPKTVSTNSM
;
A
#
# COMPACT_ATOMS: atom_id res chain seq x y z
N ASN A 1 24.21 13.52 13.13
CA ASN A 1 23.19 12.47 12.97
C ASN A 1 22.70 12.56 11.52
N TRP A 2 23.20 11.73 10.61
CA TRP A 2 22.94 11.84 9.16
C TRP A 2 21.44 11.72 8.83
N TYR A 3 20.68 11.08 9.72
CA TYR A 3 19.24 10.82 9.61
C TYR A 3 18.36 12.07 9.54
N SER A 4 18.75 13.20 10.16
CA SER A 4 17.91 14.41 10.22
C SER A 4 17.79 15.17 8.90
N HIS A 5 18.51 14.77 7.85
CA HIS A 5 18.58 15.51 6.58
C HIS A 5 18.32 14.66 5.33
N VAL A 6 18.03 13.36 5.45
CA VAL A 6 17.73 12.51 4.29
C VAL A 6 16.25 12.66 3.92
N VAL A 7 15.97 13.51 2.93
CA VAL A 7 14.67 13.55 2.26
C VAL A 7 14.66 12.45 1.20
N SER A 8 14.36 11.21 1.61
CA SER A 8 14.19 10.11 0.66
C SER A 8 12.93 10.29 -0.17
N ARG A 9 12.92 9.79 -1.42
CA ARG A 9 11.68 9.66 -2.23
C ARG A 9 10.71 8.60 -1.73
N LEU A 10 11.00 7.95 -0.60
CA LEU A 10 10.12 6.97 0.05
C LEU A 10 8.97 7.68 0.75
N GLU A 11 7.75 7.32 0.36
CA GLU A 11 6.54 7.99 0.84
C GLU A 11 5.88 7.28 2.03
N GLY A 12 6.18 6.00 2.26
CA GLY A 12 5.58 5.20 3.31
C GLY A 12 6.29 5.32 4.66
N GLY A 13 5.50 5.30 5.74
CA GLY A 13 5.98 5.41 7.11
C GLY A 13 6.96 4.31 7.51
N MET A 14 6.65 3.04 7.18
CA MET A 14 7.59 1.93 7.45
C MET A 14 8.87 2.02 6.63
N GLN A 15 8.79 2.52 5.39
CA GLN A 15 9.97 2.67 4.55
C GLN A 15 10.95 3.69 5.15
N ARG A 16 10.44 4.86 5.54
CA ARG A 16 11.26 5.92 6.14
C ARG A 16 11.71 5.58 7.56
N GLY A 17 10.82 5.02 8.38
CA GLY A 17 11.05 4.81 9.81
C GLY A 17 11.77 3.51 10.17
N GLN A 18 11.78 2.51 9.29
CA GLN A 18 12.41 1.21 9.56
C GLN A 18 13.39 0.81 8.47
N ASN A 19 12.94 0.72 7.22
CA ASN A 19 13.77 0.16 6.14
C ASN A 19 15.00 1.03 5.84
N LEU A 20 14.82 2.36 5.77
CA LEU A 20 15.90 3.30 5.51
C LEU A 20 16.95 3.31 6.63
N PRO A 21 16.58 3.45 7.94
CA PRO A 21 17.56 3.32 9.02
C PRO A 21 18.26 1.96 9.04
N LEU A 22 17.53 0.86 8.83
CA LEU A 22 18.14 -0.48 8.79
C LEU A 22 19.17 -0.60 7.66
N ALA A 23 18.84 -0.12 6.46
CA ALA A 23 19.76 -0.12 5.33
C ALA A 23 21.04 0.68 5.64
N ALA A 24 20.92 1.79 6.36
CA ALA A 24 22.07 2.60 6.74
C ALA A 24 22.94 1.90 7.80
N CYS A 25 22.33 1.27 8.80
CA CYS A 25 23.05 0.45 9.77
C CYS A 25 23.80 -0.70 9.07
N CYS A 26 23.20 -1.33 8.06
CA CYS A 26 23.88 -2.35 7.26
C CYS A 26 25.08 -1.76 6.49
N ALA A 27 24.94 -0.58 5.88
CA ALA A 27 26.05 0.08 5.19
C ALA A 27 27.20 0.39 6.15
N GLU A 28 26.90 0.98 7.32
CA GLU A 28 27.88 1.30 8.35
C GLU A 28 28.59 0.03 8.86
N TYR A 29 27.85 -1.05 9.12
CA TYR A 29 28.42 -2.34 9.54
C TYR A 29 29.40 -2.91 8.52
N LEU A 30 29.13 -2.71 7.23
CA LEU A 30 29.99 -3.14 6.12
C LEU A 30 31.15 -2.18 5.85
N GLY A 31 31.32 -1.12 6.64
CA GLY A 31 32.35 -0.09 6.44
C GLY A 31 32.07 0.82 5.24
N LEU A 32 30.81 0.89 4.77
CA LEU A 32 30.38 1.75 3.68
C LEU A 32 29.80 3.06 4.23
N VAL A 33 29.95 4.14 3.45
CA VAL A 33 29.26 5.40 3.73
C VAL A 33 27.85 5.31 3.13
N PRO A 34 26.78 5.58 3.91
CA PRO A 34 25.39 5.51 3.45
C PRO A 34 25.00 6.69 2.54
N VAL A 35 25.72 6.89 1.43
CA VAL A 35 25.43 7.93 0.43
C VAL A 35 24.31 7.49 -0.53
N GLY A 36 23.54 8.44 -1.05
CA GLY A 36 22.49 8.20 -2.05
C GLY A 36 21.18 7.62 -1.49
N MET A 37 21.05 7.54 -0.16
CA MET A 37 19.82 7.08 0.51
C MET A 37 18.62 8.01 0.28
N ASP A 38 18.88 9.29 -0.02
CA ASP A 38 17.88 10.28 -0.42
C ASP A 38 17.28 10.00 -1.81
N HIS A 39 18.01 9.28 -2.67
CA HIS A 39 17.52 8.84 -3.97
C HIS A 39 16.73 7.52 -3.91
N ALA A 40 16.64 6.88 -2.75
CA ALA A 40 15.91 5.63 -2.59
C ALA A 40 14.43 5.82 -3.00
N PHE A 41 14.00 5.00 -3.96
CA PHE A 41 12.64 4.99 -4.48
C PHE A 41 12.22 3.54 -4.70
N TRP A 42 11.01 3.20 -4.28
CA TRP A 42 10.44 1.87 -4.49
C TRP A 42 9.05 2.01 -5.13
N PRO A 43 8.91 1.64 -6.42
CA PRO A 43 7.62 1.66 -7.11
C PRO A 43 6.54 0.85 -6.40
N CYS A 44 5.30 1.36 -6.39
CA CYS A 44 4.15 0.69 -5.78
C CYS A 44 4.33 0.34 -4.29
N ARG A 45 5.02 1.20 -3.53
CA ARG A 45 5.11 1.12 -2.07
C ARG A 45 4.81 2.48 -1.46
N PHE A 46 3.56 2.67 -1.06
CA PHE A 46 2.96 3.94 -0.68
C PHE A 46 3.27 5.05 -1.71
N GLU A 47 3.36 4.70 -2.99
CA GLU A 47 3.75 5.64 -4.04
C GLU A 47 2.57 6.58 -4.34
N ILE A 48 2.82 7.89 -4.34
CA ILE A 48 1.80 8.90 -4.57
C ILE A 48 1.98 9.50 -5.97
N ILE A 49 0.91 9.43 -6.77
CA ILE A 49 0.82 10.05 -8.09
C ILE A 49 -0.28 11.10 -8.05
N GLN A 50 0.04 12.32 -8.48
CA GLN A 50 -0.94 13.39 -8.62
C GLN A 50 -1.46 13.41 -10.06
N LEU A 51 -2.75 13.13 -10.24
CA LEU A 51 -3.44 13.19 -11.53
C LEU A 51 -4.49 14.28 -11.48
N GLU A 52 -4.22 15.41 -12.13
CA GLU A 52 -5.07 16.60 -12.09
C GLU A 52 -5.46 16.96 -10.64
N LYS A 53 -6.76 16.92 -10.32
CA LYS A 53 -7.34 17.22 -9.00
C LYS A 53 -7.44 15.98 -8.08
N ARG A 54 -6.84 14.85 -8.45
CA ARG A 54 -6.91 13.57 -7.72
C ARG A 54 -5.54 13.11 -7.28
N THR A 55 -5.49 12.59 -6.06
CA THR A 55 -4.32 11.89 -5.52
C THR A 55 -4.57 10.40 -5.69
N VAL A 56 -3.67 9.72 -6.38
CA VAL A 56 -3.66 8.27 -6.57
C VAL A 56 -2.54 7.70 -5.73
N LEU A 57 -2.86 6.69 -4.93
CA LEU A 57 -1.87 5.98 -4.13
C LEU A 57 -1.77 4.55 -4.67
N LEU A 58 -0.53 4.14 -4.97
CA LEU A 58 -0.20 2.78 -5.40
C LEU A 58 0.54 2.06 -4.27
N ASP A 59 0.02 0.89 -3.87
CA ASP A 59 0.68 0.05 -2.88
C ASP A 59 0.46 -1.44 -3.17
N GLY A 60 1.54 -2.22 -3.08
CA GLY A 60 1.54 -3.67 -3.22
C GLY A 60 1.31 -4.45 -1.93
N ALA A 61 0.62 -3.89 -0.94
CA ALA A 61 0.19 -4.58 0.27
C ALA A 61 -0.67 -5.79 -0.09
N HIS A 62 -0.30 -6.96 0.41
CA HIS A 62 -0.87 -8.25 -0.03
C HIS A 62 -1.13 -9.21 1.13
N ASN A 63 -1.26 -8.67 2.35
CA ASN A 63 -1.72 -9.38 3.54
C ASN A 63 -2.52 -8.42 4.43
N GLU A 64 -3.23 -8.97 5.43
CA GLU A 64 -4.11 -8.19 6.30
C GLU A 64 -3.38 -7.07 7.05
N ASP A 65 -2.22 -7.35 7.64
CA ASP A 65 -1.48 -6.39 8.46
C ASP A 65 -0.90 -5.25 7.63
N ALA A 66 -0.35 -5.55 6.45
CA ALA A 66 0.13 -4.54 5.52
C ALA A 66 -1.01 -3.63 5.04
N ILE A 67 -2.19 -4.20 4.76
CA ILE A 67 -3.38 -3.42 4.39
C ILE A 67 -3.85 -2.55 5.56
N LYS A 68 -3.86 -3.05 6.79
CA LYS A 68 -4.18 -2.23 7.99
C LYS A 68 -3.22 -1.06 8.14
N THR A 69 -1.91 -1.31 8.06
CA THR A 69 -0.89 -0.26 8.15
C THR A 69 -1.09 0.78 7.05
N LEU A 70 -1.33 0.33 5.81
CA LEU A 70 -1.60 1.20 4.67
C LEU A 70 -2.79 2.13 4.93
N PHE A 71 -3.96 1.58 5.30
CA PHE A 71 -5.16 2.39 5.50
C PHE A 71 -5.06 3.30 6.73
N ASN A 72 -4.39 2.88 7.80
CA ASN A 72 -4.13 3.73 8.96
C ASN A 72 -3.26 4.93 8.58
N GLU A 73 -2.20 4.71 7.79
CA GLU A 73 -1.34 5.78 7.31
C GLU A 73 -2.11 6.72 6.36
N ILE A 74 -2.96 6.19 5.47
CA ILE A 74 -3.82 7.00 4.60
C ILE A 74 -4.75 7.90 5.41
N VAL A 75 -5.47 7.37 6.40
CA VAL A 75 -6.42 8.14 7.21
C VAL A 75 -5.71 9.22 8.03
N ALA A 76 -4.52 8.91 8.56
CA ALA A 76 -3.71 9.87 9.29
C ALA A 76 -3.21 11.01 8.40
N ARG A 77 -2.76 10.69 7.17
CA ARG A 77 -2.16 11.67 6.24
C ARG A 77 -3.20 12.48 5.46
N TYR A 78 -4.39 11.90 5.25
CA TYR A 78 -5.48 12.47 4.45
C TYR A 78 -6.81 12.44 5.22
N PRO A 79 -6.91 13.15 6.36
CA PRO A 79 -8.12 13.12 7.18
C PRO A 79 -9.33 13.61 6.39
N HIS A 80 -10.50 13.00 6.66
CA HIS A 80 -11.79 13.32 6.06
C HIS A 80 -11.91 13.13 4.53
N ARG A 81 -10.92 12.52 3.87
CA ARG A 81 -10.99 12.23 2.43
C ARG A 81 -11.77 10.94 2.18
N ARG A 82 -12.60 10.93 1.13
CA ARG A 82 -13.30 9.72 0.68
C ARG A 82 -12.31 8.84 -0.08
N ILE A 83 -12.11 7.61 0.40
CA ILE A 83 -11.19 6.65 -0.22
C ILE A 83 -11.95 5.81 -1.24
N TRP A 84 -11.45 5.77 -2.47
CA TRP A 84 -11.89 4.83 -3.51
C TRP A 84 -10.76 3.82 -3.69
N CYS A 85 -11.06 2.54 -3.50
CA CYS A 85 -10.08 1.48 -3.55
C CYS A 85 -10.30 0.63 -4.81
N LEU A 86 -9.24 0.49 -5.60
CA LEU A 86 -9.15 -0.48 -6.68
C LEU A 86 -8.31 -1.64 -6.13
N PHE A 87 -8.90 -2.82 -5.98
CA PHE A 87 -8.27 -3.95 -5.28
C PHE A 87 -8.23 -5.21 -6.15
N GLY A 88 -7.08 -5.86 -6.15
CA GLY A 88 -6.88 -7.20 -6.67
C GLY A 88 -5.76 -7.88 -5.90
N CYS A 89 -5.79 -9.20 -5.82
CA CYS A 89 -4.73 -9.97 -5.16
C CYS A 89 -4.47 -11.30 -5.90
N CYS A 90 -3.38 -11.97 -5.53
CA CYS A 90 -3.11 -13.32 -6.01
C CYS A 90 -3.94 -14.37 -5.26
N THR A 91 -4.13 -15.55 -5.87
CA THR A 91 -4.90 -16.67 -5.35
C THR A 91 -4.29 -17.33 -4.11
N ASP A 92 -2.99 -17.13 -3.86
CA ASP A 92 -2.27 -17.63 -2.69
C ASP A 92 -2.44 -16.75 -1.45
N LYS A 93 -3.21 -15.66 -1.55
CA LYS A 93 -3.46 -14.73 -0.44
C LYS A 93 -4.76 -15.05 0.30
N ASN A 94 -4.99 -14.39 1.43
CA ASN A 94 -6.25 -14.42 2.16
C ASN A 94 -7.10 -13.17 1.81
N PRO A 95 -7.88 -13.20 0.71
CA PRO A 95 -8.69 -12.06 0.29
C PRO A 95 -9.79 -11.71 1.30
N GLU A 96 -10.36 -12.67 2.01
CA GLU A 96 -11.41 -12.43 3.00
C GLU A 96 -10.93 -11.49 4.11
N ALA A 97 -9.78 -11.80 4.71
CA ALA A 97 -9.18 -10.99 5.76
C ALA A 97 -8.81 -9.59 5.26
N MET A 98 -8.21 -9.48 4.07
CA MET A 98 -7.84 -8.19 3.48
C MET A 98 -9.06 -7.34 3.14
N LEU A 99 -10.08 -7.92 2.51
CA LEU A 99 -11.28 -7.21 2.08
C LEU A 99 -12.11 -6.73 3.27
N LYS A 100 -12.11 -7.46 4.39
CA LYS A 100 -12.71 -6.98 5.65
C LYS A 100 -12.13 -5.64 6.08
N VAL A 101 -10.80 -5.48 5.98
CA VAL A 101 -10.12 -4.21 6.29
C VAL A 101 -10.41 -3.18 5.22
N VAL A 102 -10.23 -3.49 3.93
CA VAL A 102 -10.49 -2.55 2.83
C VAL A 102 -11.90 -1.96 2.92
N CYS A 103 -12.91 -2.80 3.14
CA CYS A 103 -14.31 -2.38 3.23
C CYS A 103 -14.63 -1.52 4.46
N SER A 104 -13.82 -1.56 5.54
CA SER A 104 -14.05 -0.68 6.70
C SER A 104 -13.60 0.76 6.47
N TYR A 105 -12.70 1.00 5.50
CA TYR A 105 -12.17 2.33 5.19
C TYR A 105 -12.65 2.87 3.84
N ALA A 106 -12.80 2.01 2.84
CA ALA A 106 -13.13 2.42 1.48
C ALA A 106 -14.60 2.79 1.33
N LYS A 107 -14.87 3.99 0.79
CA LYS A 107 -16.24 4.43 0.45
C LYS A 107 -16.75 3.76 -0.82
N ARG A 108 -15.85 3.41 -1.73
CA ARG A 108 -16.12 2.65 -2.95
C ARG A 108 -15.00 1.65 -3.17
N LEU A 109 -15.37 0.43 -3.55
CA LEU A 109 -14.46 -0.65 -3.87
C LEU A 109 -14.73 -1.11 -5.30
N VAL A 110 -13.67 -1.24 -6.09
CA VAL A 110 -13.71 -1.86 -7.41
C VAL A 110 -12.74 -3.02 -7.39
N LEU A 111 -13.25 -4.22 -7.62
CA LEU A 111 -12.46 -5.45 -7.67
C LEU A 111 -11.96 -5.67 -9.09
N VAL A 112 -10.68 -6.01 -9.23
CA VAL A 112 -10.03 -6.21 -10.53
C VAL A 112 -9.21 -7.49 -10.56
N LYS A 113 -9.15 -8.11 -11.74
CA LYS A 113 -8.20 -9.18 -12.04
C LYS A 113 -7.05 -8.58 -12.86
N ALA A 114 -5.83 -8.62 -12.31
CA ALA A 114 -4.64 -8.24 -13.05
C ALA A 114 -4.36 -9.26 -14.18
N PRO A 115 -3.68 -8.85 -15.28
CA PRO A 115 -3.25 -9.77 -16.34
C PRO A 115 -2.08 -10.64 -15.89
N HIS A 116 -2.30 -11.46 -14.86
CA HIS A 116 -1.30 -12.31 -14.23
C HIS A 116 -1.90 -13.70 -13.93
N PRO A 117 -1.18 -14.81 -14.20
CA PRO A 117 -1.73 -16.17 -14.05
C PRO A 117 -2.22 -16.49 -12.64
N LYS A 118 -1.59 -15.90 -11.62
CA LYS A 118 -1.97 -16.10 -10.21
C LYS A 118 -3.01 -15.10 -9.71
N ALA A 119 -3.51 -14.18 -10.53
CA ALA A 119 -4.50 -13.21 -10.09
C ALA A 119 -5.84 -13.90 -9.79
N ALA A 120 -6.41 -13.62 -8.62
CA ALA A 120 -7.72 -14.11 -8.25
C ALA A 120 -8.79 -13.54 -9.20
N ASP A 121 -9.76 -14.38 -9.58
CA ASP A 121 -10.90 -13.95 -10.39
C ASP A 121 -11.81 -13.02 -9.59
N VAL A 122 -12.40 -12.02 -10.27
CA VAL A 122 -13.30 -11.06 -9.62
C VAL A 122 -14.46 -11.79 -8.92
N ALA A 123 -15.01 -12.85 -9.54
CA ALA A 123 -16.06 -13.66 -8.94
C ALA A 123 -15.64 -14.29 -7.60
N SER A 124 -14.39 -14.79 -7.50
CA SER A 124 -13.86 -15.34 -6.25
C SER A 124 -13.71 -14.27 -5.17
N LEU A 125 -13.27 -13.06 -5.55
CA LEU A 125 -13.16 -11.93 -4.62
C LEU A 125 -14.54 -11.44 -4.14
N VAL A 126 -15.54 -11.43 -5.02
CA VAL A 126 -16.92 -11.08 -4.68
C VAL A 126 -17.51 -12.08 -3.67
N SER A 127 -17.23 -13.38 -3.81
CA SER A 127 -17.77 -14.41 -2.92
C SER A 127 -17.32 -14.30 -1.46
N VAL A 128 -16.21 -13.61 -1.20
CA VAL A 128 -15.64 -13.41 0.14
C VAL A 128 -15.86 -11.99 0.68
N LEU A 129 -16.67 -11.18 -0.01
CA LEU A 129 -17.01 -9.85 0.49
C LEU A 129 -17.82 -9.94 1.80
N PRO A 130 -17.62 -9.00 2.74
CA PRO A 130 -18.47 -8.89 3.91
C PRO A 130 -19.94 -8.72 3.51
N LYS A 131 -20.85 -9.44 4.20
CA LYS A 131 -22.31 -9.42 3.92
C LYS A 131 -22.96 -8.03 4.00
N THR A 132 -22.28 -7.06 4.63
CA THR A 132 -22.74 -5.67 4.77
C THR A 132 -22.49 -4.82 3.52
N VAL A 133 -21.75 -5.34 2.54
CA VAL A 133 -21.40 -4.62 1.31
C VAL A 133 -22.44 -4.92 0.23
N SER A 134 -23.11 -3.88 -0.26
CA SER A 134 -23.96 -3.99 -1.46
C SER A 134 -23.09 -4.04 -2.71
N THR A 135 -23.37 -4.99 -3.60
CA THR A 135 -22.68 -5.15 -4.88
C THR A 135 -23.55 -4.62 -6.01
N ASN A 136 -22.95 -3.85 -6.91
CA ASN A 136 -23.55 -3.48 -8.19
C ASN A 136 -22.62 -3.98 -9.29
N SER A 137 -23.18 -4.66 -10.28
CA SER A 137 -22.43 -5.00 -11.50
C SER A 137 -22.30 -3.73 -12.36
N MET A 138 -21.11 -3.44 -12.87
CA MET A 138 -20.91 -2.41 -13.89
C MET A 138 -21.28 -2.94 -15.27
#